data_AF-A0A7D5H0C7-F1
#
_entry.id   AF-A0A7D5H0C7-F1
#
_cell.length_a   1.000
_cell.length_b   1.000
_cell.length_c   1.000
_cell.angle_alpha   90.00
_cell.angle_beta   90.00
_cell.angle_gamma   90.00
#
_symmetry.space_group_name_H-M   'P 1'
#
loop_
_entity.id
_entity.type
_entity.pdbx_description
1 polymer ?
#
loop_
_entity_poly.entity_id
_entity_poly.type
_entity_poly.pdbx_seq_one_letter_code
_entity_poly.pdbx_strand_id
1 'polypeptide(L)'
;MIGFDHWAATVSHFAQTGPGVNVDIGTTNGIFGGAVSAFLTTLVVGAIMVAVVPAYTERMMTVVLDDPIGSFAYGILSLLAIGFVAVVLILTVIGILVAAPLLILAFLVWAIGAAIAYLAIADRLVGREDGWLKPLVVAAAINGILVVTAVGGLLSICIGAAGFGAVLRNYLE
;
A
#
# COMPACT_ATOMS: atom_id res chain seq x y z
N MET A 1 -33.76 41.00 -24.89
CA MET A 1 -33.53 39.57 -24.66
C MET A 1 -32.09 39.29 -25.07
N ILE A 2 -31.17 39.25 -24.11
CA ILE A 2 -29.72 39.11 -24.34
C ILE A 2 -29.39 37.67 -23.92
N GLY A 3 -29.01 36.85 -24.89
CA GLY A 3 -28.93 35.40 -24.81
C GLY A 3 -27.81 34.92 -23.91
N PHE A 4 -28.13 34.00 -23.01
CA PHE A 4 -27.23 33.25 -22.14
C PHE A 4 -26.42 32.19 -22.92
N ASP A 5 -25.96 32.49 -24.13
CA ASP A 5 -25.41 31.48 -25.06
C ASP A 5 -23.87 31.49 -25.05
N HIS A 6 -23.28 32.62 -24.65
CA HIS A 6 -21.83 32.84 -24.67
C HIS A 6 -21.10 32.31 -23.42
N TRP A 7 -21.78 32.15 -22.28
CA TRP A 7 -21.17 31.54 -21.09
C TRP A 7 -20.98 30.02 -21.26
N ALA A 8 -21.92 29.33 -21.92
CA ALA A 8 -21.80 27.90 -22.17
C ALA A 8 -20.63 27.58 -23.12
N ALA A 9 -20.42 28.40 -24.16
CA ALA A 9 -19.30 28.25 -25.08
C ALA A 9 -17.94 28.67 -24.48
N THR A 10 -17.95 29.61 -23.53
CA THR A 10 -16.72 30.02 -22.83
C THR A 10 -16.30 28.96 -21.82
N VAL A 11 -17.24 28.32 -21.13
CA VAL A 11 -16.94 27.22 -20.18
C VAL A 11 -16.44 25.97 -20.90
N SER A 12 -16.92 25.66 -22.11
CA SER A 12 -16.38 24.56 -22.91
C SER A 12 -14.97 24.82 -23.45
N HIS A 13 -14.63 26.08 -23.76
CA HIS A 13 -13.29 26.44 -24.25
C HIS A 13 -12.20 26.38 -23.17
N PHE A 14 -12.49 26.72 -21.91
CA PHE A 14 -11.56 26.53 -20.80
C PHE A 14 -11.38 25.08 -20.37
N ALA A 15 -12.29 24.18 -20.77
CA ALA A 15 -12.16 22.75 -20.49
C ALA A 15 -11.27 21.99 -21.52
N GLN A 16 -10.92 22.59 -22.66
CA GLN A 16 -10.32 21.86 -23.80
C GLN A 16 -9.00 22.42 -24.36
N THR A 17 -8.33 23.38 -23.71
CA THR A 17 -6.98 23.83 -24.10
C THR A 17 -5.93 23.39 -23.07
N GLY A 18 -5.36 22.21 -23.27
CA GLY A 18 -4.47 21.54 -22.31
C GLY A 18 -3.01 21.97 -22.35
N PRO A 19 -2.19 21.49 -21.39
CA PRO A 19 -0.91 20.91 -21.76
C PRO A 19 -1.19 19.59 -22.50
N GLY A 20 -0.30 19.16 -23.39
CA GLY A 20 -0.35 17.85 -24.07
C GLY A 20 -0.17 16.65 -23.13
N VAL A 21 -0.87 16.62 -22.02
CA VAL A 21 -1.07 15.46 -21.17
C VAL A 21 -2.36 14.82 -21.66
N ASN A 22 -2.20 13.84 -22.55
CA ASN A 22 -3.22 12.82 -22.74
C ASN A 22 -3.45 12.19 -21.36
N VAL A 23 -4.47 12.65 -20.63
CA VAL A 23 -4.98 11.89 -19.49
C VAL A 23 -5.76 10.74 -20.12
N ASP A 24 -4.99 9.76 -20.55
CA ASP A 24 -5.45 8.41 -20.75
C ASP A 24 -6.07 7.99 -19.42
N ILE A 25 -7.39 8.08 -19.30
CA ILE A 25 -8.15 7.23 -18.38
C ILE A 25 -8.14 5.83 -19.02
N GLY A 26 -6.94 5.37 -19.35
CA GLY A 26 -6.67 4.06 -19.82
C GLY A 26 -6.61 3.16 -18.62
N THR A 27 -7.02 1.95 -18.86
CA THR A 27 -7.03 0.77 -18.01
C THR A 27 -5.76 0.58 -17.16
N THR A 28 -4.66 1.26 -17.52
CA THR A 28 -3.36 1.37 -16.82
C THR A 28 -3.40 2.19 -15.53
N ASN A 29 -4.28 3.20 -15.39
CA ASN A 29 -4.46 4.01 -14.17
C ASN A 29 -5.78 3.72 -13.42
N GLY A 30 -6.54 2.71 -13.87
CA GLY A 30 -7.79 2.27 -13.23
C GLY A 30 -7.56 1.29 -12.07
N ILE A 31 -8.67 0.80 -11.53
CA ILE A 31 -8.74 -0.29 -10.52
C ILE A 31 -7.83 -1.47 -10.91
N PHE A 32 -7.76 -1.79 -12.20
CA PHE A 32 -6.90 -2.85 -12.73
C PHE A 32 -5.39 -2.52 -12.67
N GLY A 33 -4.99 -1.27 -12.96
CA GLY A 33 -3.62 -0.80 -12.81
C GLY A 33 -3.16 -0.83 -11.34
N GLY A 34 -4.04 -0.45 -10.41
CA GLY A 34 -3.80 -0.57 -8.97
C GLY A 34 -3.61 -2.03 -8.52
N ALA A 35 -4.37 -2.95 -9.10
CA ALA A 35 -4.23 -4.37 -8.81
C ALA A 35 -2.92 -4.96 -9.33
N VAL A 36 -2.53 -4.61 -10.55
CA VAL A 36 -1.24 -5.04 -11.12
C VAL A 36 -0.07 -4.46 -10.31
N SER A 37 -0.13 -3.18 -9.92
CA SER A 37 0.93 -2.57 -9.12
C SER A 37 1.01 -3.18 -7.71
N ALA A 38 -0.13 -3.46 -7.08
CA ALA A 38 -0.19 -4.15 -5.79
C ALA A 38 0.36 -5.58 -5.88
N PHE A 39 -0.02 -6.33 -6.92
CA PHE A 39 0.53 -7.64 -7.22
C PHE A 39 2.05 -7.58 -7.35
N LEU A 40 2.56 -6.73 -8.25
CA LEU A 40 3.99 -6.62 -8.53
C LEU A 40 4.78 -6.14 -7.32
N THR A 41 4.26 -5.16 -6.58
CA THR A 41 4.93 -4.65 -5.36
C THR A 41 5.03 -5.74 -4.31
N THR A 42 3.94 -6.47 -4.06
CA THR A 42 3.93 -7.58 -3.09
C THR A 42 4.89 -8.69 -3.50
N LEU A 43 4.87 -9.04 -4.79
CA LEU A 43 5.76 -10.06 -5.35
C LEU A 43 7.23 -9.65 -5.19
N VAL A 44 7.58 -8.43 -5.63
CA VAL A 44 8.96 -7.94 -5.61
C VAL A 44 9.45 -7.76 -4.18
N VAL A 45 8.69 -7.09 -3.33
CA VAL A 45 9.08 -6.85 -1.93
C VAL A 45 9.14 -8.16 -1.15
N GLY A 46 8.14 -9.02 -1.30
CA GLY A 46 8.14 -10.35 -0.69
C GLY A 46 9.32 -11.19 -1.16
N ALA A 47 9.62 -11.19 -2.46
CA ALA A 47 10.73 -11.96 -3.02
C ALA A 47 12.08 -11.44 -2.50
N ILE A 48 12.26 -10.12 -2.43
CA ILE A 48 13.46 -9.50 -1.84
C ILE A 48 13.61 -9.92 -0.38
N MET A 49 12.53 -9.83 0.41
CA MET A 49 12.55 -10.18 1.83
C MET A 49 12.92 -11.66 2.05
N VAL A 50 12.31 -12.57 1.30
CA VAL A 50 12.60 -14.00 1.38
C VAL A 50 14.04 -14.31 0.92
N ALA A 51 14.53 -13.63 -0.12
CA ALA A 51 15.86 -13.88 -0.67
C ALA A 51 16.99 -13.29 0.20
N VAL A 52 16.79 -12.10 0.77
CA VAL A 52 17.83 -11.35 1.48
C VAL A 52 17.79 -11.61 2.98
N VAL A 53 16.59 -11.69 3.57
CA VAL A 53 16.37 -11.81 5.03
C VAL A 53 15.31 -12.88 5.37
N PRO A 54 15.52 -14.17 5.01
CA PRO A 54 14.52 -15.22 5.20
C PRO A 54 14.11 -15.42 6.66
N ALA A 55 15.07 -15.44 7.59
CA ALA A 55 14.78 -15.65 9.02
C ALA A 55 13.96 -14.51 9.64
N TYR A 56 14.14 -13.26 9.17
CA TYR A 56 13.32 -12.13 9.60
C TYR A 56 11.89 -12.28 9.07
N THR A 57 11.76 -12.67 7.80
CA THR A 57 10.47 -12.88 7.14
C THR A 57 9.64 -13.94 7.86
N GLU A 58 10.23 -15.11 8.14
CA GLU A 58 9.57 -16.20 8.88
C GLU A 58 9.14 -15.77 10.27
N ARG A 59 10.02 -15.11 11.04
CA ARG A 59 9.69 -14.62 12.38
C ARG A 59 8.52 -13.66 12.35
N MET A 60 8.54 -12.71 11.42
CA MET A 60 7.48 -11.70 11.35
C MET A 60 6.15 -12.29 10.85
N MET A 61 6.18 -13.30 9.97
CA MET A 61 4.98 -14.05 9.60
C MET A 61 4.34 -14.72 10.83
N THR A 62 5.15 -15.28 11.74
CA THR A 62 4.66 -15.82 13.01
C THR A 62 4.05 -14.73 13.89
N VAL A 63 4.72 -13.59 14.07
CA VAL A 63 4.21 -12.46 14.87
C VAL A 63 2.85 -11.96 14.37
N VAL A 64 2.69 -11.81 13.05
CA VAL A 64 1.42 -11.39 12.44
C VAL A 64 0.30 -12.39 12.71
N LEU A 65 0.60 -13.69 12.74
CA LEU A 65 -0.39 -14.75 12.93
C LEU A 65 -0.72 -15.02 14.40
N ASP A 66 0.24 -14.80 15.31
CA ASP A 66 0.06 -15.02 16.75
C ASP A 66 -0.84 -13.96 17.39
N ASP A 67 -0.71 -12.69 16.97
CA ASP A 67 -1.55 -11.58 17.44
C ASP A 67 -1.97 -10.65 16.29
N PRO A 68 -2.89 -11.09 15.41
CA PRO A 68 -3.32 -10.32 14.26
C PRO A 68 -4.09 -9.05 14.65
N ILE A 69 -4.91 -9.11 15.71
CA ILE A 69 -5.72 -7.98 16.17
C ILE A 69 -4.83 -6.93 16.84
N GLY A 70 -3.89 -7.35 17.69
CA GLY A 70 -2.94 -6.44 18.33
C GLY A 70 -2.03 -5.78 17.29
N SER A 71 -1.50 -6.56 16.33
CA SER A 71 -0.68 -6.02 15.24
C SER A 71 -1.46 -5.06 14.34
N PHE A 72 -2.72 -5.36 14.02
CA PHE A 72 -3.59 -4.45 13.27
C PHE A 72 -3.85 -3.14 14.02
N ALA A 73 -4.26 -3.20 15.28
CA ALA A 73 -4.53 -2.02 16.09
C ALA A 73 -3.27 -1.16 16.25
N TYR A 74 -2.13 -1.79 16.51
CA TYR A 74 -0.84 -1.11 16.59
C TYR A 74 -0.46 -0.43 15.27
N GLY A 75 -0.69 -1.11 14.15
CA GLY A 75 -0.45 -0.58 12.82
C GLY A 75 -1.31 0.64 12.51
N ILE A 76 -2.61 0.59 12.79
CA ILE A 76 -3.53 1.72 12.61
C ILE A 76 -3.13 2.90 13.49
N LEU A 77 -2.88 2.67 14.79
CA LEU A 77 -2.44 3.73 15.70
C LEU A 77 -1.14 4.39 15.23
N SER A 78 -0.18 3.57 14.78
CA SER A 78 1.10 4.05 14.29
C SER A 78 0.97 4.83 12.99
N LEU A 79 0.17 4.36 12.03
CA LEU A 79 -0.11 5.09 10.79
C LEU A 79 -0.79 6.44 11.08
N LEU A 80 -1.71 6.46 12.03
CA LEU A 80 -2.41 7.69 12.44
C LEU A 80 -1.45 8.67 13.12
N ALA A 81 -0.56 8.17 13.98
CA ALA A 81 0.48 8.97 14.63
C ALA A 81 1.49 9.52 13.62
N ILE A 82 2.00 8.68 12.70
CA ILE A 82 2.92 9.11 11.63
C ILE A 82 2.25 10.13 10.72
N GLY A 83 0.99 9.89 10.32
CA GLY A 83 0.22 10.83 9.52
C GLY A 83 0.04 12.17 10.23
N PHE A 84 -0.29 12.15 11.52
CA PHE A 84 -0.39 13.36 12.33
C PHE A 84 0.94 14.12 12.40
N VAL A 85 2.04 13.43 12.71
CA VAL A 85 3.40 14.02 12.75
C VAL A 85 3.80 14.59 11.38
N ALA A 86 3.52 13.87 10.30
CA ALA A 86 3.80 14.31 8.95
C ALA A 86 3.01 15.58 8.59
N VAL A 87 1.72 15.64 8.93
CA VAL A 87 0.89 16.85 8.73
C VAL A 87 1.45 18.03 9.52
N VAL A 88 1.78 17.83 10.79
CA VAL A 88 2.39 18.88 11.62
C VAL A 88 3.70 19.37 11.00
N LEU A 89 4.57 18.46 10.55
CA LEU A 89 5.82 18.82 9.88
C LEU A 89 5.58 19.58 8.57
N ILE A 90 4.65 19.15 7.73
CA ILE A 90 4.34 19.82 6.46
C ILE A 90 3.86 21.25 6.72
N LEU A 91 3.02 21.47 7.74
CA LEU A 91 2.55 22.80 8.11
C LEU A 91 3.68 23.74 8.56
N THR A 92 4.79 23.20 9.05
CA THR A 92 5.92 24.01 9.53
C THR A 92 6.86 24.52 8.42
N VAL A 93 6.60 24.24 7.13
CA VAL A 93 7.41 24.57 5.93
C VAL A 93 8.85 24.02 5.96
N ILE A 94 9.61 24.31 7.01
CA ILE A 94 10.93 23.72 7.33
C ILE A 94 10.80 22.20 7.51
N GLY A 95 9.69 21.74 8.09
CA GLY A 95 9.44 20.32 8.32
C GLY A 95 9.24 19.50 7.05
N ILE A 96 9.08 20.10 5.86
CA ILE A 96 8.98 19.36 4.59
C ILE A 96 10.25 18.51 4.33
N LEU A 97 11.43 19.06 4.62
CA LEU A 97 12.70 18.33 4.44
C LEU A 97 12.80 17.11 5.36
N VAL A 98 12.12 17.11 6.50
CA VAL A 98 12.08 15.99 7.46
C VAL A 98 10.88 15.07 7.19
N ALA A 99 9.75 15.63 6.74
CA ALA A 99 8.55 14.88 6.40
C ALA A 99 8.78 13.96 5.19
N ALA A 100 9.49 14.44 4.16
CA ALA A 100 9.80 13.64 2.99
C ALA A 100 10.53 12.31 3.32
N PRO A 101 11.69 12.31 4.01
CA PRO A 101 12.36 11.07 4.38
C PRO A 101 11.55 10.22 5.36
N LEU A 102 10.81 10.84 6.29
CA LEU A 102 9.92 10.12 7.20
C LEU A 102 8.84 9.34 6.46
N LEU A 103 8.18 9.97 5.49
CA LEU A 103 7.14 9.34 4.67
C LEU A 103 7.70 8.25 3.78
N ILE A 104 8.89 8.43 3.22
CA ILE A 104 9.58 7.39 2.45
C ILE A 104 9.86 6.17 3.34
N LEU A 105 10.40 6.38 4.54
CA LEU A 105 10.68 5.30 5.47
C LEU A 105 9.38 4.59 5.91
N ALA A 106 8.34 5.35 6.24
CA ALA A 106 7.04 4.79 6.59
C ALA A 106 6.45 3.96 5.44
N PHE A 107 6.57 4.44 4.20
CA PHE A 107 6.12 3.71 3.02
C PHE A 107 6.90 2.41 2.81
N LEU A 108 8.23 2.42 2.99
CA LEU A 108 9.06 1.21 2.88
C LEU A 108 8.67 0.18 3.94
N VAL A 109 8.54 0.61 5.19
CA VAL A 109 8.13 -0.27 6.30
C VAL A 109 6.72 -0.81 6.07
N TRP A 110 5.81 0.00 5.53
CA TRP A 110 4.47 -0.43 5.14
C TRP A 110 4.49 -1.48 4.04
N ALA A 111 5.28 -1.28 2.98
CA ALA A 111 5.40 -2.25 1.89
C ALA A 111 5.97 -3.59 2.39
N ILE A 112 6.99 -3.55 3.24
CA ILE A 112 7.60 -4.75 3.85
C ILE A 112 6.58 -5.46 4.74
N GLY A 113 5.95 -4.73 5.66
CA GLY A 113 4.94 -5.28 6.57
C GLY A 113 3.78 -5.92 5.81
N ALA A 114 3.23 -5.21 4.82
CA ALA A 114 2.14 -5.71 3.98
C ALA A 114 2.54 -6.99 3.25
N ALA A 115 3.75 -7.03 2.64
CA ALA A 115 4.24 -8.22 1.98
C ALA A 115 4.35 -9.43 2.93
N ILE A 116 4.87 -9.20 4.15
CA ILE A 116 4.96 -10.25 5.19
C ILE A 116 3.57 -10.76 5.57
N ALA A 117 2.59 -9.87 5.78
CA ALA A 117 1.24 -10.26 6.15
C ALA A 117 0.56 -11.08 5.05
N TYR A 118 0.68 -10.66 3.78
CA TYR A 118 0.17 -11.45 2.65
C TYR A 118 0.88 -12.79 2.50
N LEU A 119 2.19 -12.83 2.73
CA LEU A 119 2.97 -14.05 2.66
C LEU A 119 2.57 -15.02 3.79
N ALA A 120 2.33 -14.52 5.00
CA ALA A 120 1.84 -15.31 6.13
C ALA A 120 0.49 -15.97 5.82
N ILE A 121 -0.42 -15.22 5.21
CA ILE A 121 -1.71 -15.75 4.75
C ILE A 121 -1.50 -16.80 3.67
N ALA A 122 -0.71 -16.49 2.64
CA ALA A 122 -0.47 -17.40 1.50
C ALA A 122 0.23 -18.70 1.91
N ASP A 123 1.21 -18.62 2.82
CA ASP A 123 1.91 -19.78 3.37
C ASP A 123 0.95 -20.71 4.13
N ARG A 124 -0.01 -20.16 4.87
CA ARG A 124 -1.06 -20.95 5.52
C ARG A 124 -2.02 -21.61 4.53
N LEU A 125 -2.21 -21.02 3.36
CA LEU A 125 -3.15 -21.52 2.33
C LEU A 125 -2.54 -22.64 1.47
N VAL A 126 -1.29 -22.47 1.03
CA VAL A 126 -0.66 -23.36 0.03
C VAL A 126 0.51 -24.16 0.59
N GLY A 127 1.01 -23.78 1.76
CA GLY A 127 2.20 -24.38 2.35
C GLY A 127 3.48 -24.02 1.58
N ARG A 128 4.61 -24.40 2.17
CA ARG A 128 5.97 -24.11 1.69
C ARG A 128 6.79 -25.36 1.36
N GLU A 129 6.14 -26.51 1.21
CA GLU A 129 6.81 -27.81 1.01
C GLU A 129 7.72 -27.81 -0.23
N ASP A 130 7.31 -27.12 -1.30
CA ASP A 130 8.06 -27.00 -2.56
C ASP A 130 8.86 -25.68 -2.69
N GLY A 131 9.03 -24.94 -1.59
CA GLY A 131 9.73 -23.65 -1.56
C GLY A 131 8.84 -22.40 -1.68
N TRP A 132 9.47 -21.24 -1.76
CA TRP A 132 8.82 -19.94 -1.55
C TRP A 132 8.04 -19.39 -2.75
N LEU A 133 8.24 -19.92 -3.95
CA LEU A 133 7.59 -19.42 -5.15
C LEU A 133 6.06 -19.51 -5.08
N LYS A 134 5.53 -20.63 -4.57
CA LYS A 134 4.09 -20.85 -4.44
C LYS A 134 3.47 -19.81 -3.48
N PRO A 135 3.92 -19.68 -2.22
CA PRO A 135 3.44 -18.63 -1.31
C PRO A 135 3.60 -17.21 -1.88
N LEU A 136 4.71 -16.89 -2.55
CA LEU A 136 4.96 -15.54 -3.11
C LEU A 136 3.94 -15.15 -4.18
N VAL A 137 3.71 -16.04 -5.16
CA VAL A 137 2.77 -15.78 -6.24
C VAL A 137 1.35 -15.69 -5.68
N VAL A 138 1.00 -16.53 -4.71
CA VAL A 138 -0.31 -16.52 -4.06
C VAL A 138 -0.50 -15.25 -3.23
N ALA A 139 0.50 -14.83 -2.47
CA ALA A 139 0.47 -13.57 -1.70
C ALA A 139 0.25 -12.36 -2.61
N ALA A 140 0.99 -12.28 -3.71
CA ALA A 140 0.83 -11.24 -4.72
C ALA A 140 -0.56 -11.28 -5.37
N ALA A 141 -1.06 -12.48 -5.71
CA ALA A 141 -2.38 -12.66 -6.29
C ALA A 141 -3.49 -12.21 -5.34
N ILE A 142 -3.39 -12.55 -4.05
CA ILE A 142 -4.34 -12.13 -3.02
C ILE A 142 -4.41 -10.60 -2.98
N ASN A 143 -3.27 -9.91 -2.88
CA ASN A 143 -3.27 -8.44 -2.84
C ASN A 143 -3.83 -7.83 -4.13
N GLY A 144 -3.40 -8.34 -5.30
CA GLY A 144 -3.90 -7.88 -6.59
C GLY A 144 -5.42 -8.01 -6.71
N ILE A 145 -5.97 -9.20 -6.41
CA ILE A 145 -7.43 -9.46 -6.47
C ILE A 145 -8.19 -8.59 -5.48
N LEU A 146 -7.67 -8.44 -4.25
CA LEU A 146 -8.29 -7.60 -3.23
C LEU A 146 -8.43 -6.16 -3.72
N VAL A 147 -7.39 -5.58 -4.30
CA VAL A 147 -7.41 -4.20 -4.81
C VAL A 147 -8.43 -3.99 -5.94
N VAL A 148 -8.72 -5.02 -6.74
CA VAL A 148 -9.77 -4.92 -7.79
C VAL A 148 -11.16 -4.75 -7.18
N THR A 149 -11.36 -5.25 -5.96
CA THR A 149 -12.65 -5.21 -5.29
C THR A 149 -12.74 -4.01 -4.35
N ALA A 150 -13.87 -3.30 -4.35
CA ALA A 150 -14.07 -2.16 -3.43
C ALA A 150 -13.92 -2.59 -1.95
N VAL A 151 -14.45 -3.77 -1.61
CA VAL A 151 -14.31 -4.37 -0.27
C VAL A 151 -12.88 -4.85 -0.01
N GLY A 152 -12.22 -5.43 -1.01
CA GLY A 152 -10.87 -5.94 -0.86
C GLY A 152 -9.82 -4.84 -0.77
N GLY A 153 -10.06 -3.65 -1.31
CA GLY A 153 -9.21 -2.48 -1.03
C GLY A 153 -9.15 -2.16 0.47
N LEU A 154 -10.30 -2.21 1.16
CA LEU A 154 -10.35 -2.00 2.61
C LEU A 154 -9.65 -3.13 3.36
N LEU A 155 -9.89 -4.38 2.97
CA LEU A 155 -9.19 -5.54 3.54
C LEU A 155 -7.68 -5.47 3.30
N SER A 156 -7.26 -4.96 2.14
CA SER A 156 -5.84 -4.80 1.80
C SER A 156 -5.16 -3.78 2.71
N ILE A 157 -5.87 -2.69 3.05
CA ILE A 157 -5.42 -1.74 4.06
C ILE A 157 -5.34 -2.42 5.43
N CYS A 158 -6.32 -3.24 5.81
CA CYS A 158 -6.30 -3.95 7.09
C CYS A 158 -5.12 -4.92 7.21
N ILE A 159 -4.86 -5.71 6.17
CA ILE A 159 -3.75 -6.66 6.10
C ILE A 159 -2.40 -5.90 6.11
N GLY A 160 -2.31 -4.82 5.33
CA GLY A 160 -1.14 -3.95 5.31
C GLY A 160 -0.85 -3.28 6.65
N ALA A 161 -1.89 -2.81 7.34
CA ALA A 161 -1.78 -2.25 8.67
C ALA A 161 -1.33 -3.31 9.70
N ALA A 162 -1.86 -4.52 9.65
CA ALA A 162 -1.42 -5.62 10.52
C ALA A 162 0.07 -5.93 10.33
N GLY A 163 0.52 -6.04 9.09
CA GLY A 163 1.93 -6.26 8.78
C GLY A 163 2.83 -5.11 9.21
N PHE A 164 2.40 -3.85 8.99
CA PHE A 164 3.12 -2.66 9.43
C PHE A 164 3.26 -2.62 10.96
N GLY A 165 2.16 -2.91 11.68
CA GLY A 165 2.15 -2.92 13.13
C GLY A 165 3.02 -4.03 13.73
N ALA A 166 3.05 -5.22 13.12
CA ALA A 166 3.95 -6.30 13.54
C ALA A 166 5.43 -5.87 13.44
N VAL A 167 5.81 -5.21 12.34
CA VAL A 167 7.17 -4.70 12.14
C VAL A 167 7.52 -3.65 13.21
N LEU A 168 6.66 -2.65 13.44
CA LEU A 168 6.95 -1.62 14.43
C LEU A 168 6.98 -2.17 15.86
N ARG A 169 6.05 -3.06 16.22
CA ARG A 169 5.98 -3.66 17.55
C ARG A 169 7.27 -4.40 17.89
N ASN A 170 7.79 -5.20 16.96
CA ASN A 170 9.07 -5.90 17.12
C ASN A 170 10.28 -4.96 17.27
N TYR A 171 10.20 -3.70 16.82
CA TYR A 171 11.30 -2.72 16.99
C TYR A 171 11.22 -1.95 18.32
N LEU A 172 10.05 -1.91 18.95
CA LEU A 172 9.78 -1.10 20.15
C LEU A 172 9.67 -1.93 21.43
N GLU A 173 9.49 -3.26 21.32
CA GLU A 173 9.65 -4.26 22.38
C GLU A 173 11.04 -4.91 22.32
#